data_AF-A0AA46WC11-F1
#
_entry.id   AF-A0AA46WC11-F1
#
_cell.length_a   1.000
_cell.length_b   1.000
_cell.length_c   1.000
_cell.angle_alpha   90.00
_cell.angle_beta   90.00
_cell.angle_gamma   90.00
#
_symmetry.space_group_name_H-M   'P 1'
#
loop_
_entity.id
_entity.type
_entity.pdbx_description
1 polymer ?
#
loop_
_entity_poly.entity_id
_entity_poly.type
_entity_poly.pdbx_seq_one_letter_code
_entity_poly.pdbx_strand_id
1 'polypeptide(L)'
;MKKLYITAVLALSLAACNNKENLDPESVIQPRVTAKTPLDTYIYDNFQRPYNIIVTYNYIDADFEMGKYFYPPTEAKVQPMLEIVKKVWIDAYTQVAGQDFIKSIAPRQISLIGGYNVNSDGTITLGFADSGMKITLFNVDQLDTHNHSGTRQYFHTIQHEYCHIINQKKPYSSEYGKITPSGYTANWYNVREADANAAGFITPYSMLNDIEDFAEMTSGMLSMSKTAWDAKINAISSATGKEAIRKKEAFVVAYFKSEWGIDIYQLQAKVEQQMLSVLQ
;
A
#
# COMPACT_ATOMS: atom_id res chain seq x y z
N MET A 1 40.47 69.02 -21.89
CA MET A 1 40.18 67.96 -22.89
C MET A 1 40.34 66.53 -22.32
N LYS A 2 40.01 66.29 -21.05
CA LYS A 2 40.08 64.95 -20.41
C LYS A 2 38.69 64.37 -20.03
N LYS A 3 37.62 65.16 -20.14
CA LYS A 3 36.24 64.74 -19.81
C LYS A 3 35.44 64.19 -21.00
N LEU A 4 35.92 64.35 -22.24
CA LEU A 4 35.26 63.79 -23.44
C LEU A 4 35.67 62.33 -23.75
N TYR A 5 36.79 61.85 -23.22
CA TYR A 5 37.27 60.48 -23.47
C TYR A 5 36.62 59.45 -22.54
N ILE A 6 36.15 59.85 -21.36
CA ILE A 6 35.53 58.96 -20.37
C ILE A 6 34.09 58.59 -20.77
N THR A 7 33.37 59.51 -21.42
CA THR A 7 32.01 59.25 -21.94
C THR A 7 31.99 58.31 -23.14
N ALA A 8 33.06 58.25 -23.95
CA ALA A 8 33.14 57.34 -25.09
C ALA A 8 33.43 55.89 -24.67
N VAL A 9 34.22 55.67 -23.61
CA VAL A 9 34.55 54.32 -23.12
C VAL A 9 33.37 53.66 -22.39
N LEU A 10 32.52 54.44 -21.71
CA LEU A 10 31.31 53.92 -21.04
C LEU A 10 30.17 53.57 -22.02
N ALA A 11 30.15 54.17 -23.21
CA ALA A 11 29.17 53.87 -24.25
C ALA A 11 29.51 52.58 -25.03
N LEU A 12 30.78 52.18 -25.08
CA LEU A 12 31.24 50.96 -25.76
C LEU A 12 31.13 49.69 -24.88
N SER A 13 30.96 49.81 -23.57
CA SER A 13 30.75 48.65 -22.67
C SER A 13 29.29 48.18 -22.60
N LEU A 14 28.34 48.90 -23.22
CA LEU A 14 26.91 48.52 -23.25
C LEU A 14 26.49 47.81 -24.55
N ALA A 15 27.41 47.66 -25.52
CA ALA A 15 27.15 46.97 -26.78
C ALA A 15 27.71 45.53 -26.83
N ALA A 16 28.31 45.05 -25.74
CA ALA A 16 28.80 43.68 -25.64
C ALA A 16 27.75 42.80 -24.96
N CYS A 17 27.14 41.93 -25.77
CA CYS A 17 26.33 40.77 -25.38
C CYS A 17 24.86 41.06 -25.01
N ASN A 18 24.10 41.65 -25.94
CA ASN A 18 22.66 41.37 -26.06
C ASN A 18 22.45 40.15 -26.97
N ASN A 19 23.21 39.08 -26.74
CA ASN A 19 22.82 37.77 -27.25
C ASN A 19 21.67 37.35 -26.35
N LYS A 20 20.44 37.65 -26.78
CA LYS A 20 19.30 36.86 -26.31
C LYS A 20 19.63 35.44 -26.73
N GLU A 21 20.19 34.65 -25.83
CA GLU A 21 20.13 33.21 -25.94
C GLU A 21 18.65 32.90 -26.03
N ASN A 22 18.18 32.71 -27.26
CA ASN A 22 16.91 32.07 -27.46
C ASN A 22 17.13 30.68 -26.87
N LEU A 23 16.42 30.37 -25.79
CA LEU A 23 16.30 29.01 -25.31
C LEU A 23 15.93 28.16 -26.53
N ASP A 24 16.70 27.11 -26.76
CA ASP A 24 16.37 26.15 -27.81
C ASP A 24 14.91 25.71 -27.57
N PRO A 25 14.00 25.87 -28.54
CA PRO A 25 12.60 25.47 -28.37
C PRO A 25 12.48 23.97 -28.06
N GLU A 26 13.52 23.19 -28.37
CA GLU A 26 13.66 21.84 -27.86
C GLU A 26 14.31 21.83 -26.47
N SER A 27 13.56 21.29 -25.51
CA SER A 27 14.08 21.03 -24.18
C SER A 27 15.27 20.06 -24.24
N VAL A 28 16.40 20.45 -23.66
CA VAL A 28 17.55 19.54 -23.43
C VAL A 28 17.16 18.35 -22.53
N ILE A 29 16.11 18.54 -21.72
CA ILE A 29 15.42 17.45 -21.05
C ILE A 29 14.39 16.89 -22.04
N GLN A 30 14.85 15.94 -22.84
CA GLN A 30 13.96 15.12 -23.64
C GLN A 30 13.12 14.26 -22.69
N PRO A 31 11.78 14.19 -22.83
CA PRO A 31 11.01 13.18 -22.14
C PRO A 31 11.64 11.84 -22.47
N ARG A 32 12.00 11.05 -21.44
CA ARG A 32 12.55 9.72 -21.67
C ARG A 32 11.47 8.91 -22.40
N VAL A 33 11.61 8.78 -23.72
CA VAL A 33 10.77 7.87 -24.51
C VAL A 33 11.31 6.48 -24.24
N THR A 34 10.92 5.89 -23.11
CA THR A 34 11.19 4.49 -22.84
C THR A 34 10.42 3.68 -23.89
N ALA A 35 11.12 2.84 -24.65
CA ALA A 35 10.44 1.90 -25.56
C ALA A 35 9.45 1.08 -24.74
N LYS A 36 8.18 1.00 -25.17
CA LYS A 36 7.17 0.19 -24.47
C LYS A 36 7.66 -1.26 -24.40
N THR A 37 8.00 -1.70 -23.20
CA THR A 37 8.36 -3.08 -22.92
C THR A 37 7.11 -3.97 -22.87
N PRO A 38 7.27 -5.31 -22.93
CA PRO A 38 6.18 -6.23 -22.61
C PRO A 38 5.58 -5.97 -21.22
N LEU A 39 6.41 -5.60 -20.25
CA LEU A 39 5.98 -5.26 -18.89
C LEU A 39 5.13 -3.99 -18.86
N ASP A 40 5.53 -2.92 -19.58
CA ASP A 40 4.73 -1.69 -19.68
C ASP A 40 3.35 -1.97 -20.28
N THR A 41 3.29 -2.86 -21.28
CA THR A 41 2.03 -3.28 -21.92
C THR A 41 1.17 -4.06 -20.93
N TYR A 42 1.77 -5.00 -20.18
CA TYR A 42 1.09 -5.75 -19.13
C TYR A 42 0.50 -4.82 -18.06
N ILE A 43 1.28 -3.86 -17.55
CA ILE A 43 0.84 -2.87 -16.56
C ILE A 43 -0.34 -2.05 -17.11
N TYR A 44 -0.20 -1.54 -18.34
CA TYR A 44 -1.24 -0.72 -18.96
C TYR A 44 -2.55 -1.49 -19.10
N ASP A 45 -2.50 -2.71 -19.63
CA ASP A 45 -3.69 -3.51 -19.93
C ASP A 45 -4.38 -4.07 -18.68
N ASN A 46 -3.64 -4.32 -17.60
CA ASN A 46 -4.14 -5.01 -16.40
C ASN A 46 -4.41 -4.09 -15.20
N PHE A 47 -3.78 -2.92 -15.13
CA PHE A 47 -3.92 -1.98 -14.00
C PHE A 47 -4.43 -0.62 -14.45
N GLN A 48 -3.72 0.03 -15.38
CA GLN A 48 -4.02 1.42 -15.72
C GLN A 48 -5.33 1.56 -16.50
N ARG A 49 -5.48 0.83 -17.61
CA ARG A 49 -6.69 0.88 -18.45
C ARG A 49 -7.96 0.42 -17.71
N PRO A 50 -7.99 -0.71 -16.99
CA PRO A 50 -9.22 -1.19 -16.34
C PRO A 50 -9.57 -0.46 -15.03
N TYR A 51 -8.58 -0.01 -14.26
CA TYR A 51 -8.79 0.45 -12.87
C TYR A 51 -8.23 1.85 -12.59
N ASN A 52 -7.55 2.48 -13.55
CA ASN A 52 -6.85 3.75 -13.36
C ASN A 52 -5.83 3.71 -12.20
N ILE A 53 -5.12 2.58 -12.11
CA ILE A 53 -4.01 2.36 -11.18
C ILE A 53 -2.70 2.50 -11.96
N ILE A 54 -1.89 3.49 -11.59
CA ILE A 54 -0.55 3.66 -12.14
C ILE A 54 0.40 2.76 -11.36
N VAL A 55 1.27 2.02 -12.05
CA VAL A 55 2.33 1.25 -11.40
C VAL A 55 3.68 1.91 -11.68
N THR A 56 4.41 2.26 -10.63
CA THR A 56 5.75 2.85 -10.71
C THR A 56 6.77 1.91 -10.11
N TYR A 57 7.78 1.53 -10.89
CA TYR A 57 8.92 0.73 -10.44
C TYR A 57 10.27 1.36 -10.82
N ASN A 58 10.23 2.51 -11.49
CA ASN A 58 11.41 3.34 -11.73
C ASN A 58 11.67 4.16 -10.47
N TYR A 59 12.78 3.88 -9.80
CA TYR A 59 13.20 4.58 -8.59
C TYR A 59 13.53 6.05 -8.89
N ILE A 60 12.99 6.96 -8.06
CA ILE A 60 13.31 8.40 -8.08
C ILE A 60 13.87 8.74 -6.69
N ASP A 61 15.17 9.03 -6.62
CA ASP A 61 15.92 9.30 -5.37
C ASP A 61 15.29 10.36 -4.46
N ALA A 62 14.53 11.31 -5.03
CA ALA A 62 13.96 12.45 -4.30
C ALA A 62 12.83 12.09 -3.31
N ASP A 63 12.28 10.87 -3.39
CA ASP A 63 11.06 10.49 -2.67
C ASP A 63 11.31 9.76 -1.32
N PHE A 64 12.56 9.50 -0.91
CA PHE A 64 12.85 8.59 0.21
C PHE A 64 13.89 9.08 1.23
N GLU A 65 13.75 8.60 2.47
CA GLU A 65 14.56 8.97 3.63
C GLU A 65 16.06 8.63 3.45
N MET A 66 16.92 9.58 3.82
CA MET A 66 18.38 9.38 3.89
C MET A 66 18.72 8.19 4.80
N GLY A 67 19.47 7.21 4.29
CA GLY A 67 19.95 6.04 5.04
C GLY A 67 19.26 4.72 4.71
N LYS A 68 18.28 4.70 3.80
CA LYS A 68 17.66 3.48 3.27
C LYS A 68 18.33 3.05 1.95
N TYR A 69 18.60 1.76 1.78
CA TYR A 69 19.19 1.21 0.55
C TYR A 69 18.09 0.81 -0.44
N PHE A 70 17.37 1.80 -0.96
CA PHE A 70 16.34 1.58 -1.97
C PHE A 70 16.93 1.62 -3.38
N TYR A 71 16.37 0.79 -4.25
CA TYR A 71 16.74 0.68 -5.64
C TYR A 71 15.53 0.18 -6.46
N PRO A 72 15.48 0.45 -7.77
CA PRO A 72 14.41 -0.06 -8.61
C PRO A 72 14.47 -1.60 -8.64
N PRO A 73 13.33 -2.30 -8.47
CA PRO A 73 13.30 -3.75 -8.54
C PRO A 73 13.61 -4.25 -9.95
N THR A 74 14.10 -5.49 -10.04
CA THR A 74 14.32 -6.17 -11.32
C THR A 74 12.99 -6.47 -12.01
N GLU A 75 12.91 -6.23 -13.33
CA GLU A 75 11.68 -6.49 -14.10
C GLU A 75 11.19 -7.95 -13.97
N ALA A 76 12.13 -8.90 -13.84
CA ALA A 76 11.87 -10.31 -13.60
C ALA A 76 11.11 -10.61 -12.29
N LYS A 77 11.14 -9.68 -11.32
CA LYS A 77 10.40 -9.76 -10.05
C LYS A 77 9.18 -8.84 -10.02
N VAL A 78 9.20 -7.75 -10.78
CA VAL A 78 8.06 -6.84 -10.93
C VAL A 78 6.85 -7.55 -11.53
N GLN A 79 6.99 -8.22 -12.67
CA GLN A 79 5.85 -8.85 -13.32
C GLN A 79 5.19 -9.93 -12.44
N PRO A 80 5.93 -10.88 -11.84
CA PRO A 80 5.33 -11.85 -10.92
C PRO A 80 4.65 -11.20 -9.71
N MET A 81 5.26 -10.18 -9.09
CA MET A 81 4.63 -9.45 -7.99
C MET A 81 3.27 -8.89 -8.43
N LEU A 82 3.22 -8.22 -9.58
CA LEU A 82 1.98 -7.64 -10.10
C LEU A 82 0.95 -8.70 -10.50
N GLU A 83 1.35 -9.82 -11.08
CA GLU A 83 0.46 -10.95 -11.35
C GLU A 83 -0.19 -11.46 -10.06
N ILE A 84 0.58 -11.61 -8.98
CA ILE A 84 0.03 -12.05 -7.69
C ILE A 84 -0.86 -10.96 -7.08
N VAL A 85 -0.45 -9.69 -7.10
CA VAL A 85 -1.27 -8.55 -6.64
C VAL A 85 -2.61 -8.51 -7.36
N LYS A 86 -2.60 -8.61 -8.69
CA LYS A 86 -3.81 -8.63 -9.49
C LYS A 86 -4.69 -9.81 -9.12
N LYS A 87 -4.12 -11.01 -9.01
CA LYS A 87 -4.86 -12.25 -8.74
C LYS A 87 -5.50 -12.22 -7.35
N VAL A 88 -4.66 -12.15 -6.31
CA VAL A 88 -5.10 -12.29 -4.91
C VAL A 88 -5.96 -11.11 -4.43
N TRP A 89 -5.70 -9.89 -4.90
CA TRP A 89 -6.46 -8.71 -4.50
C TRP A 89 -7.51 -8.34 -5.55
N ILE A 90 -7.10 -7.81 -6.71
CA ILE A 90 -8.03 -7.19 -7.67
C ILE A 90 -9.07 -8.20 -8.20
N ASP A 91 -8.65 -9.38 -8.64
CA ASP A 91 -9.52 -10.38 -9.25
C ASP A 91 -10.43 -11.05 -8.22
N ALA A 92 -9.97 -11.20 -6.97
CA ALA A 92 -10.78 -11.71 -5.88
C ALA A 92 -11.95 -10.78 -5.55
N TYR A 93 -11.67 -9.48 -5.38
CA TYR A 93 -12.71 -8.47 -5.16
C TYR A 93 -13.60 -8.29 -6.39
N THR A 94 -13.03 -8.29 -7.60
CA THR A 94 -13.83 -8.17 -8.84
C THR A 94 -14.86 -9.29 -8.96
N GLN A 95 -14.51 -10.52 -8.56
CA GLN A 95 -15.43 -11.66 -8.60
C GLN A 95 -16.54 -11.61 -7.55
N VAL A 96 -16.28 -10.99 -6.38
CA VAL A 96 -17.25 -10.95 -5.27
C VAL A 96 -18.07 -9.66 -5.24
N ALA A 97 -17.44 -8.52 -5.51
CA ALA A 97 -18.02 -7.18 -5.41
C ALA A 97 -18.28 -6.53 -6.78
N GLY A 98 -17.81 -7.13 -7.88
CA GLY A 98 -17.88 -6.56 -9.22
C GLY A 98 -16.73 -5.59 -9.52
N GLN A 99 -16.52 -5.35 -10.82
CA GLN A 99 -15.40 -4.51 -11.29
C GLN A 99 -15.53 -3.05 -10.86
N ASP A 100 -16.76 -2.54 -10.74
CA ASP A 100 -17.01 -1.13 -10.41
C ASP A 100 -16.66 -0.78 -8.96
N PHE A 101 -16.71 -1.77 -8.06
CA PHE A 101 -16.19 -1.62 -6.69
C PHE A 101 -14.70 -1.29 -6.71
N ILE A 102 -13.89 -2.06 -7.43
CA ILE A 102 -12.45 -1.80 -7.53
C ILE A 102 -12.18 -0.44 -8.18
N LYS A 103 -12.84 -0.12 -9.30
CA LYS A 103 -12.63 1.17 -10.00
C LYS A 103 -12.92 2.40 -9.13
N SER A 104 -13.87 2.29 -8.20
CA SER A 104 -14.30 3.42 -7.36
C SER A 104 -13.44 3.62 -6.10
N ILE A 105 -12.72 2.59 -5.67
CA ILE A 105 -12.01 2.59 -4.37
C ILE A 105 -10.51 2.34 -4.52
N ALA A 106 -10.04 1.74 -5.62
CA ALA A 106 -8.62 1.44 -5.78
C ALA A 106 -7.73 2.69 -5.62
N PRO A 107 -6.51 2.53 -5.05
CA PRO A 107 -5.52 3.59 -5.01
C PRO A 107 -5.17 4.03 -6.43
N ARG A 108 -4.71 5.28 -6.59
CA ARG A 108 -4.27 5.77 -7.90
C ARG A 108 -2.89 5.27 -8.29
N GLN A 109 -2.09 4.82 -7.33
CA GLN A 109 -0.73 4.38 -7.59
C GLN A 109 -0.33 3.16 -6.75
N ILE A 110 0.44 2.27 -7.37
CA ILE A 110 1.24 1.23 -6.70
C ILE A 110 2.70 1.55 -6.99
N SER A 111 3.51 1.72 -5.95
CA SER A 111 4.95 1.93 -6.07
C SER A 111 5.69 0.67 -5.66
N LEU A 112 6.65 0.22 -6.45
CA LEU A 112 7.42 -1.00 -6.25
C LEU A 112 8.90 -0.66 -6.03
N ILE A 113 9.47 -1.17 -4.94
CA ILE A 113 10.85 -0.90 -4.52
C ILE A 113 11.55 -2.23 -4.25
N GLY A 114 12.76 -2.40 -4.79
CA GLY A 114 13.52 -3.66 -4.68
C GLY A 114 14.23 -3.85 -3.34
N GLY A 115 14.59 -2.76 -2.67
CA GLY A 115 15.38 -2.79 -1.43
C GLY A 115 14.57 -3.09 -0.17
N TYR A 116 15.28 -3.52 0.88
CA TYR A 116 14.74 -3.73 2.21
C TYR A 116 14.38 -2.41 2.91
N ASN A 117 13.14 -2.26 3.37
CA ASN A 117 12.79 -1.16 4.28
C ASN A 117 12.97 -1.57 5.74
N VAL A 118 14.20 -1.45 6.23
CA VAL A 118 14.58 -1.80 7.61
C VAL A 118 14.34 -0.61 8.53
N ASN A 119 13.49 -0.76 9.53
CA ASN A 119 13.19 0.25 10.55
C ASN A 119 14.36 0.39 11.55
N SER A 120 14.35 1.46 12.34
CA SER A 120 15.41 1.73 13.33
C SER A 120 15.51 0.66 14.43
N ASP A 121 14.44 -0.09 14.65
CA ASP A 121 14.37 -1.24 15.58
C ASP A 121 14.78 -2.58 14.93
N GLY A 122 15.15 -2.58 13.65
CA GLY A 122 15.55 -3.77 12.89
C GLY A 122 14.39 -4.55 12.27
N THR A 123 13.14 -4.13 12.45
CA THR A 123 11.99 -4.73 11.78
C THR A 123 11.93 -4.34 10.29
N ILE A 124 11.18 -5.09 9.48
CA ILE A 124 11.06 -4.85 8.03
C ILE A 124 9.62 -4.46 7.69
N THR A 125 9.46 -3.32 7.04
CA THR A 125 8.17 -2.86 6.51
C THR A 125 8.02 -3.27 5.05
N LEU A 126 7.05 -4.12 4.73
CA LEU A 126 6.83 -4.59 3.35
C LEU A 126 5.97 -3.64 2.51
N GLY A 127 5.29 -2.69 3.15
CA GLY A 127 4.57 -1.64 2.46
C GLY A 127 3.83 -0.71 3.41
N PHE A 128 3.29 0.37 2.85
CA PHE A 128 2.41 1.33 3.52
C PHE A 128 1.57 2.04 2.45
N ALA A 129 0.53 2.78 2.85
CA ALA A 129 -0.15 3.69 1.95
C ALA A 129 -0.07 5.17 2.37
N ASP A 130 0.14 6.03 1.37
CA ASP A 130 0.08 7.48 1.53
C ASP A 130 -1.37 7.94 1.37
N SER A 131 -2.07 8.14 2.49
CA SER A 131 -3.42 8.72 2.55
C SER A 131 -4.41 8.08 1.55
N GLY A 132 -4.29 6.77 1.35
CA GLY A 132 -5.15 6.01 0.44
C GLY A 132 -4.93 6.23 -1.07
N MET A 133 -3.95 7.06 -1.45
CA MET A 133 -3.70 7.39 -2.86
C MET A 133 -2.64 6.52 -3.51
N LYS A 134 -1.64 6.08 -2.73
CA LYS A 134 -0.51 5.28 -3.20
C LYS A 134 -0.23 4.16 -2.22
N ILE A 135 -0.14 2.91 -2.69
CA ILE A 135 0.41 1.79 -1.91
C ILE A 135 1.86 1.58 -2.36
N THR A 136 2.80 1.58 -1.42
CA THR A 136 4.20 1.26 -1.69
C THR A 136 4.48 -0.17 -1.23
N LEU A 137 5.10 -0.99 -2.07
CA LEU A 137 5.58 -2.34 -1.74
C LEU A 137 7.12 -2.36 -1.82
N PHE A 138 7.76 -2.75 -0.73
CA PHE A 138 9.21 -2.90 -0.63
C PHE A 138 9.64 -4.33 -0.89
N ASN A 139 10.95 -4.58 -0.91
CA ASN A 139 11.54 -5.92 -1.00
C ASN A 139 11.06 -6.76 -2.20
N VAL A 140 10.66 -6.10 -3.29
CA VAL A 140 10.05 -6.79 -4.44
C VAL A 140 11.00 -7.83 -5.05
N ASP A 141 12.31 -7.58 -5.00
CA ASP A 141 13.30 -8.53 -5.52
C ASP A 141 13.46 -9.79 -4.66
N GLN A 142 12.99 -9.75 -3.41
CA GLN A 142 13.00 -10.85 -2.47
C GLN A 142 11.66 -11.60 -2.44
N LEU A 143 10.77 -11.34 -3.40
CA LEU A 143 9.57 -12.16 -3.59
C LEU A 143 9.97 -13.63 -3.79
N ASP A 144 9.51 -14.48 -2.87
CA ASP A 144 9.68 -15.93 -2.88
C ASP A 144 8.36 -16.61 -2.51
N THR A 145 7.74 -17.26 -3.50
CA THR A 145 6.45 -17.96 -3.36
C THR A 145 6.54 -19.26 -2.56
N HIS A 146 7.75 -19.77 -2.28
CA HIS A 146 7.96 -20.88 -1.34
C HIS A 146 7.94 -20.41 0.11
N ASN A 147 8.28 -19.14 0.35
CA ASN A 147 8.09 -18.49 1.63
C ASN A 147 6.63 -18.03 1.77
N HIS A 148 5.76 -18.95 2.18
CA HIS A 148 4.31 -18.71 2.26
C HIS A 148 3.97 -17.56 3.22
N SER A 149 4.63 -17.47 4.37
CA SER A 149 4.39 -16.40 5.34
C SER A 149 4.86 -15.05 4.81
N GLY A 150 6.06 -14.99 4.22
CA GLY A 150 6.59 -13.77 3.60
C GLY A 150 5.71 -13.27 2.45
N THR A 151 5.24 -14.18 1.59
CA THR A 151 4.32 -13.83 0.50
C THR A 151 3.00 -13.30 1.05
N ARG A 152 2.38 -13.99 2.03
CA ARG A 152 1.12 -13.55 2.65
C ARG A 152 1.23 -12.17 3.32
N GLN A 153 2.40 -11.81 3.85
CA GLN A 153 2.60 -10.51 4.51
C GLN A 153 2.40 -9.33 3.55
N TYR A 154 2.80 -9.43 2.27
CA TYR A 154 2.49 -8.39 1.28
C TYR A 154 0.99 -8.14 1.14
N PHE A 155 0.20 -9.22 1.17
CA PHE A 155 -1.25 -9.14 1.01
C PHE A 155 -1.95 -8.66 2.26
N HIS A 156 -1.46 -9.05 3.43
CA HIS A 156 -1.92 -8.46 4.68
C HIS A 156 -1.77 -6.93 4.64
N THR A 157 -0.60 -6.41 4.23
CA THR A 157 -0.38 -4.96 4.05
C THR A 157 -1.30 -4.35 3.01
N ILE A 158 -1.44 -4.94 1.81
CA ILE A 158 -2.33 -4.40 0.77
C ILE A 158 -3.79 -4.35 1.26
N GLN A 159 -4.26 -5.41 1.93
CA GLN A 159 -5.63 -5.48 2.43
C GLN A 159 -5.88 -4.48 3.57
N HIS A 160 -4.89 -4.29 4.45
CA HIS A 160 -4.93 -3.30 5.53
C HIS A 160 -5.10 -1.89 4.97
N GLU A 161 -4.23 -1.50 4.06
CA GLU A 161 -4.27 -0.17 3.45
C GLU A 161 -5.51 0.02 2.57
N TYR A 162 -5.94 -1.02 1.87
CA TYR A 162 -7.16 -0.96 1.08
C TYR A 162 -8.41 -0.80 1.97
N CYS A 163 -8.42 -1.42 3.16
CA CYS A 163 -9.48 -1.21 4.16
C CYS A 163 -9.57 0.26 4.57
N HIS A 164 -8.43 0.93 4.79
CA HIS A 164 -8.41 2.37 5.06
C HIS A 164 -9.10 3.17 3.96
N ILE A 165 -8.83 2.86 2.68
CA ILE A 165 -9.47 3.56 1.55
C ILE A 165 -10.98 3.26 1.50
N ILE A 166 -11.38 2.01 1.73
CA ILE A 166 -12.79 1.60 1.82
C ILE A 166 -13.50 2.43 2.91
N ASN A 167 -12.91 2.52 4.10
CA ASN A 167 -13.48 3.24 5.22
C ASN A 167 -13.50 4.76 5.01
N GLN A 168 -12.52 5.34 4.31
CA GLN A 168 -12.54 6.76 3.91
C GLN A 168 -13.69 7.07 2.94
N LYS A 169 -14.07 6.14 2.06
CA LYS A 169 -15.19 6.31 1.13
C LYS A 169 -16.54 6.17 1.79
N LYS A 170 -16.70 5.16 2.65
CA LYS A 170 -17.90 4.97 3.48
C LYS A 170 -17.46 4.62 4.90
N PRO A 171 -17.51 5.56 5.85
CA PRO A 171 -17.07 5.31 7.22
C PRO A 171 -17.86 4.18 7.88
N TYR A 172 -17.17 3.35 8.65
CA TYR A 172 -17.83 2.44 9.58
C TYR A 172 -18.32 3.22 10.82
N SER A 173 -19.25 2.64 11.58
CA SER A 173 -19.81 3.32 12.75
C SER A 173 -18.81 3.39 13.91
N SER A 174 -18.78 4.54 14.61
CA SER A 174 -17.92 4.76 15.79
C SER A 174 -18.24 3.85 16.98
N GLU A 175 -19.33 3.08 16.91
CA GLU A 175 -19.61 2.02 17.87
C GLU A 175 -18.54 0.91 17.87
N TYR A 176 -17.78 0.74 16.77
CA TYR A 176 -16.68 -0.21 16.70
C TYR A 176 -15.62 0.03 17.79
N GLY A 177 -15.17 1.29 17.92
CA GLY A 177 -14.19 1.69 18.93
C GLY A 177 -14.65 1.46 20.38
N LYS A 178 -15.97 1.34 20.61
CA LYS A 178 -16.55 1.10 21.93
C LYS A 178 -16.55 -0.37 22.35
N ILE A 179 -16.11 -1.30 21.49
CA ILE A 179 -15.96 -2.71 21.87
C ILE A 179 -14.78 -2.89 22.84
N THR A 180 -13.68 -2.16 22.65
CA THR A 180 -12.47 -2.20 23.49
C THR A 180 -11.93 -0.79 23.82
N PRO A 181 -12.73 0.10 24.43
CA PRO A 181 -12.45 1.55 24.48
C PRO A 181 -11.22 1.90 25.32
N SER A 182 -10.97 1.14 26.40
CA SER A 182 -9.80 1.35 27.29
C SER A 182 -8.55 0.62 26.81
N GLY A 183 -8.64 -0.12 25.71
CA GLY A 183 -7.55 -0.96 25.20
C GLY A 183 -6.59 -0.24 24.27
N TYR A 184 -6.98 0.92 23.73
CA TYR A 184 -6.16 1.66 22.78
C TYR A 184 -4.98 2.38 23.45
N THR A 185 -3.80 2.32 22.84
CA THR A 185 -2.55 2.87 23.37
C THR A 185 -1.53 3.19 22.27
N ALA A 186 -0.84 4.32 22.41
CA ALA A 186 0.30 4.67 21.55
C ALA A 186 1.54 3.80 21.81
N ASN A 187 1.61 3.10 22.95
CA ASN A 187 2.73 2.24 23.35
C ASN A 187 2.53 0.76 22.94
N TRP A 188 1.75 0.52 21.88
CA TRP A 188 1.37 -0.82 21.41
C TRP A 188 2.57 -1.73 21.13
N TYR A 189 3.70 -1.18 20.69
CA TYR A 189 4.93 -1.91 20.36
C TYR A 189 5.60 -2.57 21.58
N ASN A 190 5.22 -2.17 22.80
CA ASN A 190 5.68 -2.81 24.04
C ASN A 190 4.73 -3.93 24.53
N VAL A 191 3.62 -4.16 23.85
CA VAL A 191 2.61 -5.16 24.24
C VAL A 191 2.87 -6.49 23.54
N ARG A 192 2.84 -7.59 24.30
CA ARG A 192 2.97 -8.93 23.72
C ARG A 192 1.68 -9.33 23.02
N GLU A 193 1.76 -10.12 21.95
CA GLU A 193 0.58 -10.59 21.20
C GLU A 193 -0.47 -11.26 22.11
N ALA A 194 -0.03 -12.11 23.05
CA ALA A 194 -0.95 -12.76 23.99
C ALA A 194 -1.71 -11.78 24.90
N ASP A 195 -1.07 -10.68 25.31
CA ASP A 195 -1.70 -9.66 26.15
C ASP A 195 -2.68 -8.82 25.32
N ALA A 196 -2.32 -8.48 24.08
CA ALA A 196 -3.22 -7.83 23.12
C ALA A 196 -4.45 -8.70 22.83
N ASN A 197 -4.26 -10.00 22.59
CA ASN A 197 -5.35 -10.96 22.42
C ASN A 197 -6.24 -11.06 23.65
N ALA A 198 -5.65 -11.05 24.85
CA ALA A 198 -6.41 -11.07 26.10
C ALA A 198 -7.26 -9.81 26.29
N ALA A 199 -6.80 -8.66 25.78
CA ALA A 199 -7.48 -7.37 25.77
C ALA A 199 -8.49 -7.19 24.60
N GLY A 200 -8.60 -8.16 23.68
CA GLY A 200 -9.56 -8.12 22.59
C GLY A 200 -9.04 -7.56 21.27
N PHE A 201 -7.73 -7.60 21.04
CA PHE A 201 -7.07 -7.17 19.80
C PHE A 201 -6.35 -8.34 19.14
N ILE A 202 -6.33 -8.41 17.80
CA ILE A 202 -5.72 -9.55 17.11
C ILE A 202 -4.20 -9.45 16.98
N THR A 203 -3.67 -8.24 17.03
CA THR A 203 -2.24 -7.91 17.03
C THR A 203 -1.98 -6.79 18.04
N PRO A 204 -0.74 -6.60 18.51
CA PRO A 204 -0.39 -5.39 19.26
C PRO A 204 -0.70 -4.11 18.47
N TYR A 205 -0.41 -4.08 17.16
CA TYR A 205 -0.65 -2.90 16.31
C TYR A 205 -2.13 -2.46 16.26
N SER A 206 -3.06 -3.42 16.31
CA SER A 206 -4.50 -3.15 16.43
C SER A 206 -4.86 -2.32 17.68
N MET A 207 -3.96 -2.22 18.68
CA MET A 207 -4.18 -1.38 19.86
C MET A 207 -3.89 0.10 19.60
N LEU A 208 -3.35 0.51 18.46
CA LEU A 208 -2.99 1.91 18.23
C LEU A 208 -4.22 2.83 18.28
N ASN A 209 -5.28 2.50 17.55
CA ASN A 209 -6.57 3.17 17.54
C ASN A 209 -7.61 2.27 16.85
N ASP A 210 -8.86 2.70 16.83
CA ASP A 210 -9.98 1.96 16.21
C ASP A 210 -9.87 1.82 14.68
N ILE A 211 -9.21 2.78 14.02
CA ILE A 211 -8.95 2.77 12.58
C ILE A 211 -7.98 1.63 12.22
N GLU A 212 -6.85 1.52 12.90
CA GLU A 212 -5.91 0.41 12.68
C GLU A 212 -6.48 -0.93 13.12
N ASP A 213 -7.24 -0.98 14.23
CA ASP A 213 -7.89 -2.20 14.69
C ASP A 213 -8.89 -2.74 13.65
N PHE A 214 -9.69 -1.86 13.04
CA PHE A 214 -10.64 -2.26 12.00
C PHE A 214 -9.93 -2.81 10.75
N ALA A 215 -8.86 -2.13 10.32
CA ALA A 215 -8.06 -2.53 9.18
C ALA A 215 -7.32 -3.85 9.43
N GLU A 216 -6.76 -4.04 10.63
CA GLU A 216 -6.13 -5.29 11.06
C GLU A 216 -7.14 -6.44 11.11
N MET A 217 -8.34 -6.21 11.67
CA MET A 217 -9.39 -7.23 11.67
C MET A 217 -9.74 -7.66 10.24
N THR A 218 -9.91 -6.71 9.33
CA THR A 218 -10.23 -6.99 7.92
C THR A 218 -9.10 -7.73 7.21
N SER A 219 -7.86 -7.23 7.33
CA SER A 219 -6.68 -7.83 6.70
C SER A 219 -6.38 -9.21 7.28
N GLY A 220 -6.49 -9.38 8.61
CA GLY A 220 -6.31 -10.65 9.31
C GLY A 220 -7.32 -11.71 8.88
N MET A 221 -8.59 -11.34 8.73
CA MET A 221 -9.60 -12.23 8.16
C MET A 221 -9.23 -12.64 6.73
N LEU A 222 -8.91 -11.67 5.86
CA LEU A 222 -8.63 -11.94 4.44
C LEU A 222 -7.27 -12.62 4.18
N SER A 223 -6.39 -12.71 5.17
CA SER A 223 -5.05 -13.31 5.04
C SER A 223 -5.01 -14.83 5.27
N MET A 224 -6.14 -15.45 5.60
CA MET A 224 -6.23 -16.89 5.84
C MET A 224 -7.64 -17.44 5.58
N SER A 225 -7.78 -18.77 5.56
CA SER A 225 -9.09 -19.41 5.49
C SER A 225 -9.96 -19.12 6.70
N LYS A 226 -11.29 -19.18 6.56
CA LYS A 226 -12.24 -19.05 7.67
C LYS A 226 -11.97 -20.04 8.80
N THR A 227 -11.61 -21.28 8.47
CA THR A 227 -11.25 -22.30 9.44
C THR A 227 -9.98 -21.93 10.21
N ALA A 228 -8.95 -21.43 9.53
CA ALA A 228 -7.71 -20.99 10.17
C ALA A 228 -7.94 -19.76 11.05
N TRP A 229 -8.75 -18.80 10.58
CA TRP A 229 -9.19 -17.65 11.36
C TRP A 229 -9.90 -18.09 12.65
N ASP A 230 -10.88 -18.98 12.51
CA ASP A 230 -11.63 -19.48 13.67
C ASP A 230 -10.75 -20.23 14.65
N ALA A 231 -9.80 -21.03 14.16
CA ALA A 231 -8.81 -21.70 14.99
C ALA A 231 -7.91 -20.70 15.74
N LYS A 232 -7.40 -19.65 15.08
CA LYS A 232 -6.60 -18.60 15.70
C LYS A 232 -7.36 -17.92 16.84
N ILE A 233 -8.61 -17.52 16.61
CA ILE A 233 -9.42 -16.86 17.64
C ILE A 233 -9.81 -17.83 18.76
N ASN A 234 -10.10 -19.10 18.45
CA ASN A 234 -10.46 -20.10 19.45
C ASN A 234 -9.28 -20.50 20.34
N ALA A 235 -8.04 -20.38 19.87
CA ALA A 235 -6.82 -20.63 20.62
C ALA A 235 -6.54 -19.57 21.71
N ILE A 236 -7.22 -18.42 21.70
CA ILE A 236 -7.07 -17.38 22.72
C ILE A 236 -7.65 -17.88 24.06
N SER A 237 -6.84 -17.86 25.12
CA SER A 237 -7.24 -18.35 26.46
C SER A 237 -8.24 -17.42 27.17
N SER A 238 -8.13 -16.11 26.96
CA SER A 238 -9.03 -15.11 27.56
C SER A 238 -10.42 -15.20 26.93
N ALA A 239 -11.43 -15.57 27.72
CA ALA A 239 -12.82 -15.61 27.26
C ALA A 239 -13.32 -14.20 26.86
N THR A 240 -13.00 -13.18 27.65
CA THR A 240 -13.36 -11.78 27.38
C THR A 240 -12.70 -11.26 26.10
N GLY A 241 -11.39 -11.51 25.92
CA GLY A 241 -10.67 -11.09 24.72
C GLY A 241 -11.22 -11.76 23.45
N LYS A 242 -11.51 -13.06 23.54
CA LYS A 242 -12.16 -13.82 22.47
C LYS A 242 -13.54 -13.26 22.12
N GLU A 243 -14.39 -12.98 23.11
CA GLU A 243 -15.71 -12.41 22.89
C GLU A 243 -15.63 -11.03 22.21
N ALA A 244 -14.69 -10.17 22.66
CA ALA A 244 -14.46 -8.86 22.06
C ALA A 244 -14.05 -8.97 20.58
N ILE A 245 -13.10 -9.85 20.26
CA ILE A 245 -12.66 -10.07 18.86
C ILE A 245 -13.81 -10.61 18.01
N ARG A 246 -14.65 -11.51 18.53
CA ARG A 246 -15.83 -12.00 17.80
C ARG A 246 -16.88 -10.91 17.57
N LYS A 247 -17.05 -9.98 18.51
CA LYS A 247 -17.90 -8.78 18.30
C LYS A 247 -17.33 -7.88 17.19
N LYS A 248 -16.00 -7.68 17.16
CA LYS A 248 -15.32 -6.94 16.09
C LYS A 248 -15.48 -7.63 14.74
N GLU A 249 -15.30 -8.95 14.67
CA GLU A 249 -15.52 -9.73 13.44
C GLU A 249 -16.96 -9.56 12.93
N ALA A 250 -17.96 -9.73 13.81
CA ALA A 250 -19.36 -9.53 13.43
C ALA A 250 -19.63 -8.12 12.93
N PHE A 251 -18.97 -7.12 13.50
CA PHE A 251 -19.07 -5.73 13.06
C PHE A 251 -18.49 -5.53 11.66
N VAL A 252 -17.28 -6.06 11.39
CA VAL A 252 -16.65 -6.00 10.06
C VAL A 252 -17.56 -6.67 9.02
N VAL A 253 -18.08 -7.86 9.33
CA VAL A 253 -19.02 -8.59 8.46
C VAL A 253 -20.26 -7.74 8.17
N ALA A 254 -20.88 -7.15 9.20
CA ALA A 254 -22.07 -6.32 9.05
C ALA A 254 -21.80 -5.08 8.19
N TYR A 255 -20.67 -4.39 8.42
CA TYR A 255 -20.26 -3.20 7.67
C TYR A 255 -20.05 -3.50 6.18
N PHE A 256 -19.28 -4.52 5.84
CA PHE A 256 -19.06 -4.89 4.44
C PHE A 256 -20.38 -5.28 3.74
N LYS A 257 -21.28 -5.94 4.48
CA LYS A 257 -22.58 -6.32 3.94
C LYS A 257 -23.52 -5.13 3.73
N SER A 258 -23.65 -4.24 4.71
CA SER A 258 -24.59 -3.11 4.66
C SER A 258 -24.11 -2.01 3.72
N GLU A 259 -22.84 -1.62 3.81
CA GLU A 259 -22.32 -0.46 3.10
C GLU A 259 -21.88 -0.80 1.68
N TRP A 260 -21.47 -2.03 1.44
CA TRP A 260 -20.86 -2.44 0.17
C TRP A 260 -21.54 -3.63 -0.50
N GLY A 261 -22.51 -4.28 0.16
CA GLY A 261 -23.15 -5.48 -0.38
C GLY A 261 -22.23 -6.70 -0.43
N ILE A 262 -21.03 -6.62 0.16
CA ILE A 262 -19.99 -7.64 0.10
C ILE A 262 -20.21 -8.65 1.22
N ASP A 263 -20.26 -9.93 0.86
CA ASP A 263 -20.11 -11.02 1.82
C ASP A 263 -18.61 -11.24 2.05
N ILE A 264 -18.10 -10.76 3.20
CA ILE A 264 -16.66 -10.85 3.49
C ILE A 264 -16.17 -12.29 3.65
N TYR A 265 -17.04 -13.25 4.00
CA TYR A 265 -16.63 -14.65 4.08
C TYR A 265 -16.50 -15.27 2.69
N GLN A 266 -17.34 -14.88 1.73
CA GLN A 266 -17.14 -15.25 0.32
C GLN A 266 -15.85 -14.64 -0.23
N LEU A 267 -15.59 -13.36 0.11
CA LEU A 267 -14.33 -12.71 -0.24
C LEU A 267 -13.12 -13.41 0.37
N GLN A 268 -13.17 -13.73 1.67
CA GLN A 268 -12.12 -14.46 2.38
C GLN A 268 -11.83 -15.81 1.71
N ALA A 269 -12.86 -16.59 1.41
CA ALA A 269 -12.71 -17.87 0.71
C ALA A 269 -12.06 -17.67 -0.67
N LYS A 270 -12.42 -16.60 -1.38
CA LYS A 270 -11.89 -16.33 -2.70
C LYS A 270 -10.42 -15.87 -2.67
N VAL A 271 -10.08 -14.97 -1.75
CA VAL A 271 -8.71 -14.50 -1.52
C VAL A 271 -7.82 -15.67 -1.14
N GLU A 272 -8.25 -16.52 -0.22
CA GLU A 272 -7.48 -17.72 0.18
C GLU A 272 -7.29 -18.69 -1.00
N GLN A 273 -8.33 -18.94 -1.81
CA GLN A 273 -8.20 -19.76 -3.01
C GLN A 273 -7.16 -19.19 -3.98
N GLN A 274 -7.20 -17.88 -4.22
CA GLN A 274 -6.26 -17.20 -5.13
C GLN A 274 -4.83 -17.24 -4.55
N MET A 275 -4.69 -17.01 -3.24
CA MET A 275 -3.41 -17.09 -2.51
C MET A 275 -2.79 -18.48 -2.63
N LEU A 276 -3.53 -19.54 -2.33
CA LEU A 276 -3.01 -20.91 -2.45
C LEU A 276 -2.62 -21.27 -3.88
N SER A 277 -3.21 -20.62 -4.90
CA SER A 277 -2.86 -20.85 -6.31
C SER A 277 -1.58 -20.16 -6.79
N VAL A 278 -0.97 -19.30 -5.97
CA VAL A 278 0.29 -18.60 -6.28
C VAL A 278 1.46 -19.07 -5.42
N LEU A 279 1.16 -19.71 -4.29
CA LEU A 279 2.15 -20.32 -3.41
C LEU A 279 2.63 -21.65 -4.04
N GLN A 280 3.94 -21.90 -3.95
CA GLN A 280 4.58 -23.11 -4.50
C GLN A 280 4.91 -24.12 -3.39
#